data_AF-A0A969BI16-F1
#
_entry.id   AF-A0A969BI16-F1
#
_cell.length_a   1.000
_cell.length_b   1.000
_cell.length_c   1.000
_cell.angle_alpha   90.00
_cell.angle_beta   90.00
_cell.angle_gamma   90.00
#
_symmetry.space_group_name_H-M   'P 1'
#
loop_
_entity.id
_entity.type
_entity.pdbx_description
1 polymer ?
#
loop_
_entity_poly.entity_id
_entity_poly.type
_entity_poly.pdbx_seq_one_letter_code
_entity_poly.pdbx_strand_id
1 'polypeptide(L)'
;MKEVLAHIEKKKQEFAKLEFFEFLEDKSIPPRQRLGFAPCFTPFVMGFGELNQYVWRDEPTNDPIQAIINQHTYEDDDHWIWFFRGFGEVRFRYVIEFCRYIKIFLE
;
A
#
# COMPACT_ATOMS: atom_id res chain seq x y z
N MET A 1 -16.09 14.38 -18.60
CA MET A 1 -16.20 13.42 -17.48
C MET A 1 -16.47 11.99 -17.93
N LYS A 2 -17.50 11.71 -18.76
CA LYS A 2 -17.82 10.33 -19.20
C LYS A 2 -16.65 9.60 -19.88
N GLU A 3 -15.95 10.27 -20.79
CA GLU A 3 -14.80 9.69 -21.50
C GLU A 3 -13.60 9.39 -20.57
N VAL A 4 -13.34 10.26 -19.60
CA VAL A 4 -12.29 10.06 -18.58
C VAL A 4 -12.61 8.84 -17.72
N LEU A 5 -13.86 8.70 -17.26
CA LEU A 5 -14.28 7.54 -16.49
C LEU A 5 -14.20 6.25 -17.30
N ALA A 6 -14.61 6.28 -18.57
CA ALA A 6 -14.47 5.14 -19.48
C ALA A 6 -13.00 4.76 -19.69
N HIS A 7 -12.11 5.74 -19.77
CA HIS A 7 -10.67 5.50 -19.87
C HIS A 7 -10.09 4.87 -18.60
N ILE A 8 -10.44 5.40 -17.43
CA ILE A 8 -10.02 4.85 -16.13
C ILE A 8 -10.48 3.40 -16.01
N GLU A 9 -11.73 3.10 -16.36
CA GLU A 9 -12.27 1.75 -16.26
C GLU A 9 -11.56 0.79 -17.23
N LYS A 10 -11.27 1.22 -18.46
CA LYS A 10 -10.44 0.44 -19.39
C LYS A 10 -9.06 0.14 -18.77
N LYS A 11 -8.42 1.14 -18.17
CA LYS A 11 -7.10 0.97 -17.52
C LYS A 11 -7.14 0.03 -16.32
N LYS A 12 -8.21 0.05 -15.52
CA LYS A 12 -8.41 -0.90 -14.43
C LYS A 12 -8.54 -2.34 -14.95
N GLN A 13 -9.28 -2.54 -16.04
CA GLN A 13 -9.45 -3.85 -16.65
C GLN A 13 -8.16 -4.37 -17.30
N GLU A 14 -7.35 -3.49 -17.90
CA GLU A 14 -6.01 -3.83 -18.39
C GLU A 14 -5.09 -4.22 -17.23
N PHE A 15 -5.08 -3.44 -16.15
CA PHE A 15 -4.26 -3.69 -14.96
C PHE A 15 -4.62 -5.02 -14.28
N ALA A 16 -5.92 -5.32 -14.12
CA ALA A 16 -6.37 -6.56 -13.47
C ALA A 16 -6.02 -7.85 -14.22
N LYS A 17 -5.55 -7.74 -15.48
CA LYS A 17 -5.16 -8.88 -16.33
C LYS A 17 -3.64 -9.05 -16.43
N LEU A 18 -2.86 -8.29 -15.65
CA LEU A 18 -1.40 -8.45 -15.65
C LEU A 18 -1.02 -9.83 -15.07
N GLU A 19 -0.01 -10.46 -15.66
CA GLU A 19 0.52 -11.78 -15.29
C GLU A 19 0.87 -11.88 -13.79
N PHE A 20 1.17 -10.75 -13.15
CA PHE A 20 1.40 -10.68 -11.71
C PHE A 20 0.19 -11.18 -10.90
N PHE A 21 -1.04 -10.87 -11.31
CA PHE A 21 -2.24 -11.35 -10.62
C PHE A 21 -2.44 -12.86 -10.82
N GLU A 22 -2.15 -13.37 -12.02
CA GLU A 22 -2.17 -14.82 -12.29
C GLU A 22 -1.13 -15.56 -11.42
N PHE A 23 0.08 -15.01 -11.31
CA PHE A 23 1.13 -15.52 -10.42
C PHE A 23 0.71 -15.53 -8.95
N LEU A 24 -0.01 -14.50 -8.48
CA LEU A 24 -0.52 -14.42 -7.12
C LEU A 24 -1.64 -15.43 -6.84
N GLU A 25 -2.45 -15.79 -7.84
CA GLU A 25 -3.54 -16.75 -7.71
C GLU A 25 -3.10 -18.22 -7.80
N ASP A 26 -1.95 -18.50 -8.42
CA ASP A 26 -1.45 -19.85 -8.63
C ASP A 26 -1.12 -20.57 -7.29
N LYS A 27 -1.99 -21.52 -6.92
CA LYS A 27 -1.87 -22.31 -5.68
C LYS A 27 -0.77 -23.37 -5.75
N SER A 28 -0.23 -23.69 -6.93
CA SER A 28 0.93 -24.57 -7.07
C SER A 28 2.21 -23.92 -6.55
N ILE A 29 2.27 -22.58 -6.52
CA ILE A 29 3.41 -21.81 -6.04
C ILE A 29 3.29 -21.58 -4.52
N PRO A 30 4.34 -21.91 -3.73
CA PRO A 30 4.34 -21.67 -2.29
C PRO A 30 4.05 -20.20 -1.94
N PRO A 31 3.20 -19.91 -0.92
CA PRO A 31 2.85 -18.54 -0.55
C PRO A 31 4.05 -17.62 -0.27
N ARG A 32 5.17 -18.18 0.24
CA ARG A 32 6.41 -17.42 0.47
C ARG A 32 7.00 -16.84 -0.81
N GLN A 33 6.92 -17.58 -1.92
CA GLN A 33 7.43 -17.12 -3.21
C GLN A 33 6.46 -16.11 -3.83
N ARG A 34 5.15 -16.39 -3.78
CA ARG A 34 4.12 -15.45 -4.25
C ARG A 34 4.17 -14.09 -3.56
N LEU A 35 4.43 -14.08 -2.26
CA LEU A 35 4.54 -12.87 -1.46
C LEU A 35 5.97 -12.33 -1.32
N GLY A 36 6.91 -12.79 -2.17
CA GLY A 36 8.31 -12.37 -2.11
C GLY A 36 8.53 -10.86 -2.36
N PHE A 37 7.57 -10.19 -3.01
CA PHE A 37 7.60 -8.75 -3.25
C PHE A 37 7.27 -7.89 -2.02
N ALA A 38 6.61 -8.48 -1.01
CA ALA A 38 6.05 -7.71 0.11
C ALA A 38 7.09 -6.94 0.95
N PRO A 39 8.29 -7.47 1.24
CA PRO A 39 9.35 -6.69 1.88
C PRO A 39 9.66 -5.38 1.14
N CYS A 40 9.76 -5.43 -0.19
CA CYS A 40 10.03 -4.26 -1.02
C CYS A 40 8.86 -3.25 -1.03
N PHE A 41 7.64 -3.72 -0.75
CA PHE A 41 6.44 -2.87 -0.67
C PHE A 41 6.25 -2.25 0.71
N THR A 42 7.01 -2.67 1.71
CA THR A 42 6.83 -2.21 3.09
C THR A 42 7.00 -0.70 3.27
N PRO A 43 7.99 -0.02 2.65
CA PRO A 43 8.10 1.43 2.79
C PRO A 43 6.84 2.18 2.34
N PHE A 44 6.18 1.70 1.29
CA PHE A 44 4.91 2.26 0.84
C PHE A 44 3.81 2.06 1.88
N VAL A 45 3.62 0.83 2.36
CA VAL A 45 2.54 0.51 3.32
C VAL A 45 2.74 1.25 4.64
N MET A 46 3.97 1.32 5.14
CA MET A 46 4.28 1.98 6.42
C MET A 46 4.26 3.51 6.28
N GLY A 47 4.70 4.05 5.14
CA GLY A 47 4.73 5.50 4.91
C GLY A 47 3.38 6.10 4.55
N PHE A 48 2.38 5.29 4.24
CA PHE A 48 1.06 5.80 3.84
C PHE A 48 0.37 6.59 4.96
N GLY A 49 0.51 6.15 6.22
CA GLY A 49 0.00 6.90 7.37
C GLY A 49 0.67 8.27 7.55
N GLU A 50 1.95 8.40 7.19
CA GLU A 50 2.63 9.71 7.22
C GLU A 50 2.09 10.63 6.12
N LEU A 51 1.79 10.11 4.92
CA LEU A 51 1.16 10.90 3.86
C LEU A 51 -0.23 11.38 4.29
N ASN A 52 -1.03 10.50 4.89
CA ASN A 52 -2.32 10.84 5.46
C ASN A 52 -2.20 11.97 6.47
N GLN A 53 -1.34 11.81 7.48
CA GLN A 53 -1.21 12.75 8.58
C GLN A 53 -0.60 14.10 8.19
N TYR A 54 0.43 14.11 7.34
CA TYR A 54 1.26 15.29 7.11
C TYR A 54 1.09 15.93 5.74
N VAL A 55 0.43 15.26 4.79
CA VAL A 55 0.25 15.77 3.42
C VAL A 55 -1.23 15.99 3.08
N TRP A 56 -2.11 15.05 3.42
CA TRP A 56 -3.52 15.10 2.99
C TRP A 56 -4.47 15.64 4.04
N ARG A 57 -4.23 15.38 5.33
CA ARG A 57 -5.06 15.90 6.41
C ARG A 57 -4.83 17.40 6.57
N ASP A 58 -5.91 18.15 6.54
CA ASP A 58 -5.90 19.59 6.78
C ASP A 58 -7.03 19.94 7.74
N GLU A 59 -6.66 20.23 8.99
CA GLU A 59 -7.59 20.49 10.07
C GLU A 59 -7.19 21.74 10.88
N PRO A 60 -8.16 22.58 11.29
CA PRO A 60 -9.60 22.46 10.99
C PRO A 60 -9.93 22.90 9.55
N THR A 61 -10.99 22.33 8.96
CA THR A 61 -11.47 22.71 7.62
C THR A 61 -12.97 22.99 7.61
N ASN A 62 -13.39 23.94 6.76
CA ASN A 62 -14.80 24.21 6.44
C ASN A 62 -15.16 23.72 5.02
N ASP A 63 -14.19 23.16 4.28
CA ASP A 63 -14.44 22.58 2.96
C ASP A 63 -15.06 21.19 3.12
N PRO A 64 -16.28 20.94 2.60
CA PRO A 64 -16.91 19.63 2.67
C PRO A 64 -16.09 18.52 1.98
N ILE A 65 -15.28 18.82 0.96
CA ILE A 65 -14.41 17.83 0.31
C ILE A 65 -13.25 17.47 1.23
N GLN A 66 -12.59 18.48 1.82
CA GLN A 66 -11.48 18.24 2.74
C GLN A 66 -11.95 17.50 4.00
N ALA A 67 -13.17 17.76 4.49
CA ALA A 67 -13.75 17.00 5.59
C ALA A 67 -13.88 15.51 5.28
N ILE A 68 -14.29 15.17 4.04
CA ILE A 68 -14.34 13.78 3.56
C ILE A 68 -12.92 13.20 3.47
N ILE A 69 -11.95 13.95 2.94
CA ILE A 69 -10.55 13.51 2.86
C ILE A 69 -10.03 13.20 4.27
N ASN A 70 -10.17 14.13 5.22
CA ASN A 70 -9.72 13.96 6.60
C ASN A 70 -10.31 12.67 7.21
N GLN A 71 -11.61 12.42 7.03
CA GLN A 71 -12.25 11.20 7.52
C GLN A 71 -11.56 9.93 7.00
N HIS A 72 -11.22 9.87 5.71
CA HIS A 72 -10.55 8.71 5.12
C HIS A 72 -9.08 8.61 5.56
N THR A 73 -8.41 9.73 5.79
CA THR A 73 -7.03 9.69 6.32
C THR A 73 -6.95 8.97 7.67
N TYR A 74 -7.95 9.15 8.55
CA TYR A 74 -7.99 8.45 9.83
C TYR A 74 -8.23 6.94 9.71
N GLU A 75 -9.00 6.51 8.71
CA GLU A 75 -9.22 5.09 8.44
C GLU A 75 -7.93 4.44 7.93
N ASP A 76 -7.24 5.09 7.00
CA ASP A 76 -6.06 4.55 6.33
C ASP A 76 -4.77 4.61 7.17
N ASP A 77 -4.70 5.46 8.22
CA ASP A 77 -3.52 5.64 9.09
C ASP A 77 -2.99 4.30 9.66
N ASP A 78 -3.90 3.40 10.00
CA ASP A 78 -3.60 2.15 10.72
C ASP A 78 -3.62 0.92 9.80
N HIS A 79 -3.76 1.08 8.49
CA HIS A 79 -3.84 -0.04 7.55
C HIS A 79 -2.58 -0.92 7.52
N TRP A 80 -1.44 -0.36 7.89
CA TRP A 80 -0.19 -1.10 8.07
C TRP A 80 -0.32 -2.26 9.09
N ILE A 81 -1.25 -2.17 10.05
CA ILE A 81 -1.49 -3.23 11.04
C ILE A 81 -1.95 -4.51 10.35
N TRP A 82 -2.80 -4.41 9.33
CA TRP A 82 -3.29 -5.56 8.57
C TRP A 82 -2.17 -6.22 7.76
N PHE A 83 -1.30 -5.40 7.17
CA PHE A 83 -0.10 -5.88 6.51
C PHE A 83 0.80 -6.64 7.51
N PHE A 84 1.05 -6.07 8.69
CA PHE A 84 1.84 -6.72 9.73
C PHE A 84 1.23 -8.07 10.16
N ARG A 85 -0.07 -8.11 10.43
CA ARG A 85 -0.79 -9.33 10.84
C ARG A 85 -0.79 -10.40 9.76
N GLY A 86 -0.90 -10.00 8.48
CA GLY A 86 -0.90 -10.93 7.34
C GLY A 86 0.45 -11.64 7.11
N PHE A 87 1.56 -10.99 7.42
CA PHE A 87 2.90 -11.55 7.21
C PHE A 87 3.45 -12.33 8.42
N GLY A 88 2.95 -12.05 9.62
CA GLY A 88 3.40 -12.65 10.87
C GLY A 88 4.75 -12.11 11.36
N GLU A 89 4.94 -12.07 12.68
CA GLU A 89 6.06 -11.40 13.36
C GLU A 89 7.45 -11.86 12.88
N VAL A 90 7.62 -13.15 12.56
CA VAL A 90 8.91 -13.74 12.16
C VAL A 90 9.37 -13.24 10.79
N ARG A 91 8.44 -12.92 9.88
CA ARG A 91 8.79 -12.48 8.51
C ARG A 91 9.13 -10.99 8.44
N PHE A 92 8.61 -10.20 9.39
CA PHE A 92 8.90 -8.77 9.46
C PHE A 92 10.31 -8.46 10.00
N ARG A 93 10.94 -9.37 10.74
CA ARG A 93 12.35 -9.21 11.14
C ARG A 93 13.26 -9.04 9.92
N TYR A 94 13.02 -9.79 8.84
CA TYR A 94 13.76 -9.62 7.58
C TYR A 94 13.47 -8.28 6.89
N VAL A 95 12.25 -7.76 7.03
CA VAL A 95 11.85 -6.47 6.47
C VAL A 95 12.49 -5.30 7.24
N ILE A 96 12.54 -5.38 8.57
CA ILE A 96 13.25 -4.40 9.41
C ILE A 96 14.75 -4.42 9.10
N GLU A 97 15.35 -5.60 8.97
CA GLU A 97 16.76 -5.71 8.56
C GLU A 97 17.00 -5.21 7.13
N PHE A 98 16.07 -5.43 6.20
CA PHE A 98 16.12 -4.87 4.85
C PHE A 98 16.03 -3.33 4.85
N CYS A 99 15.09 -2.75 5.61
CA CYS A 99 14.99 -1.29 5.77
C CYS A 99 16.23 -0.71 6.45
N ARG A 100 16.81 -1.40 7.43
CA ARG A 100 18.11 -1.05 8.03
C ARG A 100 19.23 -1.07 6.99
N TYR A 101 19.27 -2.08 6.13
CA TYR A 101 20.24 -2.18 5.06
C TYR A 101 20.13 -1.02 4.07
N ILE A 102 18.91 -0.61 3.68
CA ILE A 102 18.70 0.57 2.83
C ILE A 102 19.15 1.86 3.52
N LYS A 103 18.94 2.01 4.84
CA LYS A 103 19.39 3.17 5.61
C LYS A 103 20.92 3.36 5.55
N ILE A 104 21.70 2.28 5.46
CA ILE A 104 23.17 2.32 5.30
C ILE A 104 23.60 2.90 3.93
N PHE A 105 22.75 2.85 2.89
CA PHE A 105 23.08 3.41 1.56
C PHE A 105 22.64 4.87 1.38
N LEU A 106 22.03 5.47 2.40
CA LEU A 106 21.53 6.85 2.38
C LEU A 106 22.31 7.79 3.33
N GLU A 107 23.36 7.29 3.98
CA GLU A 107 24.37 8.03 4.74
C GLU A 107 25.74 7.89 4.04
#